data_AF-A0A1Q7J0V9-F1
#
_entry.id   AF-A0A1Q7J0V9-F1
#
_cell.length_a   1.000
_cell.length_b   1.000
_cell.length_c   1.000
_cell.angle_alpha   90.00
_cell.angle_beta   90.00
_cell.angle_gamma   90.00
#
_symmetry.space_group_name_H-M   'P 1'
#
loop_
_entity.id
_entity.type
_entity.pdbx_description
1 polymer ?
#
loop_
_entity_poly.entity_id
_entity_poly.type
_entity_poly.pdbx_seq_one_letter_code
_entity_poly.pdbx_strand_id
1 'polypeptide(L)'
;MYVTDSLEVQGSDTIYRPDVSVRAAPIGGNSIVVMNAELRFATPLFPDRMRVALFVDAGQVWERGGDPGTVTGVRVTPGVGLRLATPLGPVRLDAAYDGYPAEPGPLYFQDNTTNNLTLIPNVTYQPGLPSGFWRRVVVQFAVGQAF
;
A
#
# COMPACT_ATOMS: atom_id res chain seq x y z
N MET A 1 -0.47 -3.27 12.70
CA MET A 1 -0.24 -2.51 13.94
C MET A 1 0.58 -1.27 13.62
N TYR A 2 0.67 -0.33 14.56
CA TYR A 2 1.42 0.92 14.40
C TYR A 2 2.42 1.08 15.53
N VAL A 3 3.56 1.69 15.23
CA VAL A 3 4.61 1.95 16.21
C VAL A 3 4.99 3.42 16.16
N THR A 4 5.16 4.02 17.32
CA THR A 4 5.66 5.38 17.51
C THR A 4 6.83 5.36 18.48
N ASP A 5 7.80 6.24 18.28
CA ASP A 5 8.95 6.41 19.16
C ASP A 5 8.97 7.79 19.83
N SER A 6 7.95 8.62 19.58
CA SER A 6 7.81 9.94 20.19
C SER A 6 6.50 10.06 20.97
N LEU A 7 6.62 10.30 22.28
CA LEU A 7 5.51 10.74 23.13
C LEU A 7 5.74 12.20 23.46
N GLU A 8 4.73 13.05 23.27
CA GLU A 8 4.78 14.42 23.75
C GLU A 8 4.05 14.48 25.10
N VAL A 9 4.77 14.85 26.16
CA VAL A 9 4.17 15.00 27.49
C VAL A 9 3.78 16.47 27.67
N GLN A 10 2.48 16.74 27.85
CA GLN A 10 1.98 18.09 28.12
C GLN A 10 1.45 18.15 29.55
N GLY A 11 2.31 18.52 30.50
CA GLY A 11 1.97 18.59 31.92
C GLY A 11 2.01 17.21 32.59
N SER A 12 0.94 16.84 33.32
CA SER A 12 0.76 15.50 33.92
C SER A 12 0.18 14.48 32.94
N ASP A 13 -0.22 14.93 31.75
CA ASP A 13 -0.91 14.12 30.77
C ASP A 13 -0.01 13.87 29.56
N THR A 14 0.08 12.62 29.12
CA THR A 14 0.88 12.26 27.95
C THR A 14 -0.02 12.37 26.72
N ILE A 15 0.11 13.45 25.96
CA ILE A 15 -0.67 13.65 24.74
C ILE A 15 0.09 13.04 23.58
N TYR A 16 -0.45 11.95 23.09
CA TYR A 16 0.06 11.32 21.89
C TYR A 16 -0.13 12.25 20.68
N ARG A 17 0.96 12.62 20.00
CA ARG A 17 0.94 13.31 18.70
C ARG A 17 1.19 12.30 17.56
N PRO A 18 0.13 11.75 16.96
CA PRO A 18 0.23 10.73 15.90
C PRO A 18 0.86 11.18 14.58
N ASP A 19 1.27 12.44 14.45
CA ASP A 19 1.69 13.05 13.18
C ASP A 19 3.21 13.14 13.00
N VAL A 20 4.01 12.87 14.05
CA VAL A 20 5.47 13.09 13.99
C VAL A 20 6.29 11.81 13.70
N SER A 21 5.85 10.61 14.13
CA SER A 21 6.70 9.40 14.04
C SER A 21 5.96 8.05 13.96
N VAL A 22 4.75 8.01 13.42
CA VAL A 22 3.99 6.76 13.35
C VAL A 22 4.36 5.97 12.12
N ARG A 23 4.89 4.76 12.33
CA ARG A 23 5.17 3.81 11.26
C ARG A 23 4.21 2.63 11.30
N ALA A 24 3.78 2.20 10.12
CA ALA A 24 3.00 0.98 9.97
C ALA A 24 3.91 -0.25 10.11
N ALA A 25 3.51 -1.19 10.95
CA ALA A 25 4.07 -2.53 11.04
C ALA A 25 2.95 -3.52 10.69
N PRO A 26 2.82 -3.91 9.40
CA PRO A 26 1.80 -4.86 8.99
C PRO A 26 2.11 -6.23 9.59
N ILE A 27 1.16 -6.77 10.38
CA ILE A 27 1.26 -8.11 10.96
C ILE A 27 0.88 -9.21 9.94
N GLY A 28 0.30 -8.79 8.81
CA GLY A 28 -0.14 -9.68 7.74
C GLY A 28 -1.43 -10.43 8.06
N GLY A 29 -1.71 -11.42 7.24
CA GLY A 29 -2.69 -12.48 7.47
C GLY A 29 -2.15 -13.75 6.82
N ASN A 30 -2.65 -14.91 7.24
CA ASN A 30 -2.14 -16.21 6.78
C ASN A 30 -2.92 -16.78 5.56
N SER A 31 -3.87 -16.02 5.02
CA SER A 31 -4.68 -16.36 3.86
C SER A 31 -4.85 -15.15 2.95
N ILE A 32 -4.78 -15.36 1.62
CA ILE A 32 -4.86 -14.28 0.63
C ILE A 32 -5.59 -14.76 -0.64
N VAL A 33 -6.37 -13.87 -1.23
CA VAL A 33 -6.90 -13.98 -2.60
C VAL A 33 -6.53 -12.72 -3.36
N VAL A 34 -6.05 -12.91 -4.59
CA VAL A 34 -5.70 -11.83 -5.52
C VAL A 34 -6.29 -12.16 -6.89
N MET A 35 -6.88 -11.15 -7.53
CA MET A 35 -7.40 -11.18 -8.88
C MET A 35 -6.80 -10.02 -9.66
N ASN A 36 -6.45 -10.27 -10.92
CA ASN A 36 -5.96 -9.26 -11.85
C ASN A 36 -6.74 -9.39 -13.16
N ALA A 37 -7.21 -8.26 -13.67
CA ALA A 37 -7.76 -8.14 -15.01
C ALA A 37 -6.94 -7.11 -15.78
N GLU A 38 -6.39 -7.50 -16.93
CA GLU A 38 -5.54 -6.62 -17.74
C GLU A 38 -5.99 -6.62 -19.21
N LEU A 39 -6.23 -5.42 -19.75
CA LEU A 39 -6.51 -5.18 -21.15
C LEU A 39 -5.32 -4.49 -21.80
N ARG A 40 -4.77 -5.09 -22.87
CA ARG A 40 -3.59 -4.57 -23.59
C ARG A 40 -3.96 -4.18 -25.01
N PHE A 41 -3.48 -3.02 -25.46
CA PHE A 41 -3.66 -2.57 -26.84
C PHE A 41 -2.38 -1.96 -27.39
N ALA A 42 -2.14 -2.19 -28.68
CA ALA A 42 -1.08 -1.52 -29.42
C ALA A 42 -1.49 -0.07 -29.66
N THR A 43 -0.54 0.85 -29.49
CA THR A 43 -0.82 2.27 -29.74
C THR A 43 -0.77 2.58 -31.25
N PRO A 44 -1.61 3.50 -31.75
CA PRO A 44 -1.53 3.94 -33.15
C PRO A 44 -0.22 4.63 -33.50
N LEU A 45 0.50 5.17 -32.50
CA LEU A 45 1.73 5.94 -32.69
C LEU A 45 2.95 5.05 -32.96
N PHE A 46 3.11 3.98 -32.17
CA PHE A 46 4.21 3.02 -32.31
C PHE A 46 3.72 1.60 -32.05
N PRO A 47 2.94 1.00 -32.97
CA PRO A 47 2.27 -0.29 -32.73
C PRO A 47 3.24 -1.43 -32.41
N ASP A 48 4.45 -1.40 -33.00
CA ASP A 48 5.46 -2.45 -32.82
C ASP A 48 6.31 -2.29 -31.55
N ARG A 49 6.34 -1.08 -30.98
CA ARG A 49 7.26 -0.74 -29.88
C ARG A 49 6.57 -0.26 -28.62
N MET A 50 5.30 0.14 -28.70
CA MET A 50 4.56 0.73 -27.59
C MET A 50 3.20 0.06 -27.44
N ARG A 51 2.99 -0.51 -26.25
CA ARG A 51 1.72 -1.09 -25.83
C ARG A 51 1.26 -0.39 -24.57
N VAL A 52 -0.02 -0.03 -24.54
CA VAL A 52 -0.68 0.48 -23.35
C VAL A 52 -1.50 -0.66 -22.74
N ALA A 53 -1.56 -0.66 -21.42
CA ALA A 53 -2.43 -1.54 -20.67
C ALA A 53 -3.34 -0.74 -19.74
N LEU A 54 -4.56 -1.21 -19.59
CA LEU A 54 -5.46 -0.85 -18.51
C LEU A 54 -5.59 -2.08 -17.64
N PHE A 55 -5.41 -1.92 -16.33
CA PHE A 55 -5.52 -3.05 -15.42
C PHE A 55 -6.35 -2.69 -14.20
N VAL A 56 -6.92 -3.72 -13.59
CA VAL A 56 -7.60 -3.64 -12.30
C VAL A 56 -7.13 -4.83 -11.47
N ASP A 57 -6.59 -4.52 -10.31
CA ASP A 57 -6.21 -5.51 -9.30
C ASP A 57 -7.25 -5.50 -8.18
N ALA A 58 -7.60 -6.68 -7.69
CA ALA A 58 -8.43 -6.86 -6.51
C ALA A 58 -7.75 -7.84 -5.56
N GLY A 59 -7.69 -7.52 -4.28
CA GLY A 59 -7.03 -8.39 -3.30
C GLY A 59 -7.64 -8.31 -1.92
N GLN A 60 -7.57 -9.41 -1.18
CA GLN A 60 -7.99 -9.50 0.21
C GLN A 60 -7.04 -10.40 0.99
N VAL A 61 -6.67 -9.98 2.19
CA VAL A 61 -5.84 -10.74 3.15
C VAL A 61 -6.65 -10.95 4.43
N TRP A 62 -6.62 -12.14 5.01
CA TRP A 62 -7.33 -12.48 6.24
C TRP A 62 -6.65 -13.60 7.04
N GLU A 63 -7.16 -13.86 8.25
CA GLU A 63 -6.72 -14.94 9.13
C GLU A 63 -7.52 -16.23 8.92
N ARG A 64 -6.84 -17.37 8.92
CA ARG A 64 -7.37 -18.72 8.68
C ARG A 64 -8.37 -19.05 9.78
N GLY A 65 -9.60 -19.40 9.36
CA GLY A 65 -10.73 -19.61 10.26
C GLY A 65 -11.66 -18.40 10.37
N GLY A 66 -11.28 -17.24 9.85
CA GLY A 66 -12.20 -16.15 9.54
C GLY A 66 -13.04 -16.46 8.29
N ASP A 67 -14.20 -15.82 8.19
CA ASP A 67 -15.13 -16.03 7.06
C ASP A 67 -14.59 -15.34 5.78
N PRO A 68 -14.19 -16.10 4.74
CA PRO A 68 -13.75 -15.53 3.47
C PRO A 68 -14.87 -14.78 2.73
N GLY A 69 -16.14 -14.97 3.14
CA GLY A 69 -17.31 -14.25 2.63
C GLY A 69 -17.49 -12.85 3.20
N THR A 70 -16.64 -12.40 4.13
CA THR A 70 -16.70 -11.03 4.64
C THR A 70 -16.13 -10.07 3.59
N VAL A 71 -16.98 -9.60 2.68
CA VAL A 71 -16.67 -8.69 1.55
C VAL A 71 -16.05 -7.35 1.99
N THR A 72 -15.99 -7.07 3.29
CA THR A 72 -15.51 -5.78 3.84
C THR A 72 -13.99 -5.56 3.70
N GLY A 73 -13.22 -6.56 3.26
CA GLY A 73 -11.75 -6.49 3.19
C GLY A 73 -11.16 -6.45 1.77
N VAL A 74 -11.97 -6.46 0.72
CA VAL A 74 -11.47 -6.45 -0.67
C VAL A 74 -11.01 -5.03 -1.05
N ARG A 75 -9.75 -4.91 -1.46
CA ARG A 75 -9.17 -3.68 -2.00
C ARG A 75 -9.07 -3.80 -3.51
N VAL A 76 -9.61 -2.83 -4.24
CA VAL A 76 -9.62 -2.79 -5.72
C VAL A 76 -8.87 -1.56 -6.22
N THR A 77 -7.78 -1.78 -6.94
CA THR A 77 -6.91 -0.71 -7.44
C THR A 77 -6.89 -0.72 -8.97
N PRO A 78 -7.48 0.30 -9.63
CA PRO A 78 -7.34 0.47 -11.07
C PRO A 78 -5.98 1.10 -11.39
N GLY A 79 -5.46 0.80 -12.58
CA GLY A 79 -4.20 1.35 -13.05
C GLY A 79 -4.05 1.33 -14.57
N VAL A 80 -3.01 2.02 -15.00
CA VAL A 80 -2.60 2.15 -16.39
C VAL A 80 -1.12 1.81 -16.53
N GLY A 81 -0.78 1.10 -17.59
CA GLY A 81 0.57 0.62 -17.84
C GLY A 81 1.05 1.01 -19.23
N LEU A 82 2.34 1.30 -19.36
CA LEU A 82 3.02 1.57 -20.60
C LEU A 82 4.19 0.59 -20.75
N ARG A 83 4.24 -0.08 -21.89
CA ARG A 83 5.31 -1.02 -22.23
C ARG A 83 6.00 -0.55 -23.50
N LEU A 84 7.31 -0.37 -23.41
CA LEU A 84 8.15 0.18 -24.47
C LEU A 84 9.24 -0.82 -24.82
N ALA A 85 9.31 -1.25 -26.07
CA ALA A 85 10.45 -1.99 -26.59
C ALA A 85 11.56 -1.00 -26.95
N THR A 86 12.62 -0.95 -26.15
CA THR A 86 13.80 -0.12 -26.41
C THR A 86 14.97 -0.98 -26.90
N PRO A 87 15.96 -0.40 -27.59
CA PRO A 87 17.18 -1.13 -27.97
C PRO A 87 17.95 -1.72 -26.78
N LEU A 88 17.79 -1.13 -25.58
CA LEU A 88 18.41 -1.58 -24.34
C LEU A 88 17.59 -2.66 -23.61
N GLY A 89 16.41 -3.01 -24.14
CA GLY A 89 15.50 -3.98 -23.56
C GLY A 89 14.07 -3.44 -23.34
N PRO A 90 13.12 -4.31 -22.93
CA PRO A 90 11.75 -3.91 -22.66
C PRO A 90 11.66 -3.08 -21.38
N VAL A 91 11.06 -1.89 -21.48
CA VAL A 91 10.78 -0.98 -20.36
C VAL A 91 9.29 -1.06 -20.02
N ARG A 92 8.97 -1.04 -18.72
CA ARG A 92 7.61 -1.01 -18.18
C ARG A 92 7.44 0.15 -17.22
N LEU A 93 6.33 0.86 -17.34
CA LEU A 93 5.96 1.96 -16.46
C LEU A 93 4.48 1.80 -16.14
N ASP A 94 4.17 1.47 -14.89
CA ASP A 94 2.82 1.20 -14.42
C ASP A 94 2.45 2.22 -13.35
N ALA A 95 1.21 2.71 -13.37
CA ALA A 95 0.68 3.65 -12.39
C ALA A 95 -0.69 3.14 -11.91
N ALA A 96 -0.83 2.92 -10.61
CA ALA A 96 -2.06 2.44 -9.98
C ALA A 96 -2.56 3.43 -8.94
N TYR A 97 -3.87 3.53 -8.77
CA TYR A 97 -4.51 4.38 -7.78
C TYR A 97 -4.93 3.58 -6.56
N ASP A 98 -4.41 3.97 -5.38
CA ASP A 98 -4.81 3.43 -4.08
C ASP A 98 -5.79 4.38 -3.38
N GLY A 99 -7.07 4.01 -3.44
CA GLY A 99 -8.16 4.76 -2.82
C GLY A 99 -8.40 4.45 -1.35
N TYR A 100 -7.58 3.59 -0.72
CA TYR A 100 -7.88 3.04 0.60
C TYR A 100 -6.96 3.62 1.68
N PRO A 101 -7.50 3.95 2.87
CA PRO A 101 -6.64 4.20 4.01
C PRO A 101 -5.91 2.91 4.42
N ALA A 102 -4.80 3.07 5.14
CA ALA A 102 -4.17 1.94 5.80
C ALA A 102 -5.08 1.40 6.93
N GLU A 103 -5.02 0.09 7.17
CA GLU A 103 -5.94 -0.60 8.06
C GLU A 103 -5.82 -0.09 9.51
N PRO A 104 -6.93 0.22 10.20
CA PRO A 104 -6.91 0.53 11.63
C PRO A 104 -6.16 -0.53 12.45
N GLY A 105 -5.44 -0.11 13.49
CA GLY A 105 -4.72 -1.08 14.30
C GLY A 105 -4.23 -0.55 15.65
N PRO A 106 -3.81 -1.48 16.54
CA PRO A 106 -3.26 -1.13 17.83
C PRO A 106 -1.97 -0.32 17.66
N LEU A 107 -1.76 0.60 18.59
CA LEU A 107 -0.60 1.47 18.64
C LEU A 107 0.37 1.03 19.74
N TYR A 108 1.64 0.94 19.39
CA TYR A 108 2.73 0.58 20.30
C TYR A 108 3.70 1.74 20.42
N PHE A 109 4.13 2.02 21.64
CA PHE A 109 5.29 2.86 21.88
C PHE A 109 6.56 2.01 21.85
N GLN A 110 7.57 2.47 21.11
CA GLN A 110 8.91 1.91 21.13
C GLN A 110 9.83 2.80 21.95
N ASP A 111 10.42 2.22 22.98
CA ASP A 111 11.54 2.83 23.68
C ASP A 111 12.83 2.55 22.90
N ASN A 112 13.39 3.58 22.26
CA ASN A 112 14.62 3.46 21.45
C ASN A 112 15.88 3.21 22.30
N THR A 113 15.81 3.31 23.63
CA THR A 113 16.94 3.05 24.53
C THR A 113 17.01 1.57 24.93
N THR A 114 15.85 0.97 25.21
CA THR A 114 15.72 -0.43 25.64
C THR A 114 15.29 -1.37 24.51
N ASN A 115 14.88 -0.81 23.36
CA ASN A 115 14.22 -1.52 22.25
C ASN A 115 12.95 -2.27 22.65
N ASN A 116 12.30 -1.86 23.74
CA ASN A 116 11.07 -2.47 24.21
C ASN A 116 9.84 -1.89 23.48
N LEU A 117 8.82 -2.72 23.27
CA LEU A 117 7.54 -2.35 22.68
C LEU A 117 6.43 -2.45 23.72
N THR A 118 5.78 -1.33 24.02
CA THR A 118 4.67 -1.27 24.97
C THR A 118 3.38 -0.90 24.26
N LEU A 119 2.34 -1.72 24.41
CA LEU A 119 1.01 -1.42 23.88
C LEU A 119 0.43 -0.20 24.59
N ILE A 120 -0.07 0.77 23.83
CA ILE A 120 -0.84 1.88 24.38
C ILE A 120 -2.29 1.41 24.53
N PRO A 121 -2.80 1.23 25.76
CA PRO A 121 -4.13 0.66 25.98
C PRO A 121 -5.23 1.62 25.49
N ASN A 122 -6.33 1.07 25.00
CA ASN A 122 -7.53 1.80 24.56
C ASN A 122 -7.31 2.80 23.42
N VAL A 123 -6.21 2.70 22.67
CA VAL A 123 -5.93 3.54 21.50
C VAL A 123 -5.86 2.68 20.24
N THR A 124 -6.73 2.97 19.28
CA THR A 124 -6.68 2.43 17.92
C THR A 124 -6.23 3.53 16.98
N TYR A 125 -5.09 3.34 16.33
CA TYR A 125 -4.62 4.28 15.32
C TYR A 125 -5.35 4.01 13.99
N GLN A 126 -5.93 5.07 13.42
CA GLN A 126 -6.65 5.05 12.16
C GLN A 126 -6.00 6.06 11.21
N PRO A 127 -5.11 5.61 10.30
CA PRO A 127 -4.51 6.50 9.32
C PRO A 127 -5.59 7.09 8.41
N GLY A 128 -5.53 8.40 8.20
CA GLY A 128 -6.35 9.05 7.18
C GLY A 128 -5.89 8.67 5.78
N LEU A 129 -6.83 8.65 4.82
CA LEU A 129 -6.48 8.55 3.41
C LEU A 129 -5.69 9.82 3.01
N PRO A 130 -4.52 9.70 2.36
CA PRO A 130 -3.74 10.86 1.94
C PRO A 130 -4.59 11.86 1.16
N SER A 131 -4.50 13.15 1.51
CA SER A 131 -5.19 14.21 0.80
C SER A 131 -4.55 14.45 -0.57
N GLY A 132 -5.38 14.65 -1.59
CA GLY A 132 -4.93 14.91 -2.96
C GLY A 132 -4.74 13.65 -3.80
N PHE A 133 -5.06 13.79 -5.09
CA PHE A 133 -5.06 12.69 -6.07
C PHE A 133 -3.66 12.06 -6.24
N TRP A 134 -2.62 12.89 -6.42
CA TRP A 134 -1.27 12.40 -6.74
C TRP A 134 -0.59 11.61 -5.62
N ARG A 135 -0.98 11.84 -4.36
CA ARG A 135 -0.45 11.09 -3.20
C ARG A 135 -1.02 9.67 -3.09
N ARG A 136 -2.01 9.35 -3.92
CA ARG A 136 -2.67 8.04 -4.02
C ARG A 136 -2.22 7.27 -5.26
N VAL A 137 -1.39 7.88 -6.11
CA VAL A 137 -0.85 7.22 -7.29
C VAL A 137 0.47 6.57 -6.93
N VAL A 138 0.54 5.24 -7.06
CA VAL A 138 1.76 4.45 -6.91
C VAL A 138 2.30 4.19 -8.31
N VAL A 139 3.56 4.55 -8.54
CA VAL A 139 4.25 4.36 -9.82
C VAL A 139 5.31 3.27 -9.67
N GLN A 140 5.32 2.35 -10.62
CA GLN A 140 6.33 1.31 -10.75
C GLN A 140 7.04 1.43 -12.10
N PHE A 141 8.36 1.24 -12.07
CA PHE A 141 9.20 1.24 -13.26
C PHE A 141 10.10 0.00 -13.26
N ALA A 142 10.21 -0.66 -14.41
CA ALA A 142 11.08 -1.82 -14.58
C ALA A 142 11.75 -1.83 -15.96
N VAL A 143 13.00 -2.28 -16.01
CA VAL A 143 13.76 -2.49 -17.24
C VAL A 143 14.15 -3.96 -17.31
N GLY A 144 13.71 -4.66 -18.36
CA GLY A 144 14.13 -6.02 -18.65
C GLY A 144 15.36 -6.04 -19.56
N GLN A 145 16.10 -7.14 -19.51
CA GLN A 145 17.24 -7.40 -20.40
C GLN A 145 16.79 -8.14 -21.67
N ALA A 146 17.37 -7.80 -22.82
CA ALA A 146 17.24 -8.60 -24.04
C ALA A 146 18.27 -9.74 -23.99
N PHE A 147 17.84 -10.97 -24.22
CA PHE A 147 18.68 -12.17 -24.31
C PHE A 147 18.99 -12.52 -25.77
#